data_AF-A0A8D8JX54-F1
#
_entry.id   AF-A0A8D8JX54-F1
#
_cell.length_a   1.000
_cell.length_b   1.000
_cell.length_c   1.000
_cell.angle_alpha   90.00
_cell.angle_beta   90.00
_cell.angle_gamma   90.00
#
_symmetry.space_group_name_H-M   'P 1'
#
loop_
_entity.id
_entity.type
_entity.pdbx_description
1 polymer ?
#
loop_
_entity_poly.entity_id
_entity_poly.type
_entity_poly.pdbx_seq_one_letter_code
_entity_poly.pdbx_strand_id
1 'polypeptide(L)'
;MKAVQVKQKHQNGLTTEEATLEIPAAVNMDEQHNSQDGDIQYDRLKHADPEALMRHLYYDCMQNGSGRASSLEQAALKSYDTNQPQDLHDQQQQLFCPRRFDGWTCWDAQPAGTVAENYCPNFVLGFDASRLAFRVCNTNGSWFVHPESGREWSNYTNCVDLEDMKFRRLVNDLYIGGYTISLVTLIVSLCVFFSFRTLKCTRIRIHINLFISMALSCIFWLVWYKLVVE
;
A
#
# COMPACT_ATOMS: atom_id res chain seq x y z
N MET A 1 25.69 -47.10 10.61
CA MET A 1 26.94 -47.48 11.31
C MET A 1 27.34 -46.33 12.22
N LYS A 2 27.79 -46.66 13.43
CA LYS A 2 27.90 -45.79 14.62
C LYS A 2 28.88 -44.61 14.46
N ALA A 3 28.57 -43.48 15.09
CA ALA A 3 29.45 -42.83 16.07
C ALA A 3 28.66 -41.80 16.90
N VAL A 4 28.34 -42.16 18.15
CA VAL A 4 27.90 -41.25 19.21
C VAL A 4 29.16 -40.81 19.94
N GLN A 5 29.37 -39.51 20.12
CA GLN A 5 30.39 -39.00 21.04
C GLN A 5 29.70 -38.32 22.22
N VAL A 6 29.87 -38.96 23.37
CA VAL A 6 29.41 -38.53 24.69
C VAL A 6 30.39 -37.49 25.22
N LYS A 7 29.89 -36.36 25.71
CA LYS A 7 30.64 -35.53 26.66
C LYS A 7 29.82 -35.37 27.93
N GLN A 8 30.17 -36.16 28.93
CA GLN A 8 29.71 -35.98 30.30
C GLN A 8 30.55 -34.90 30.98
N LYS A 9 29.89 -33.96 31.67
CA LYS A 9 30.43 -33.38 32.90
C LYS A 9 29.29 -33.15 33.90
N HIS A 10 29.34 -33.96 34.96
CA HIS A 10 28.78 -33.80 36.32
C HIS A 10 28.75 -32.32 36.80
N GLN A 11 27.88 -31.80 37.68
CA GLN A 11 26.79 -32.28 38.55
C GLN A 11 26.15 -30.98 39.08
N ASN A 12 24.83 -30.76 39.10
CA ASN A 12 24.00 -30.83 40.31
C ASN A 12 22.54 -30.45 39.96
N GLY A 13 21.61 -31.37 40.22
CA GLY A 13 20.29 -31.06 40.77
C GLY A 13 19.20 -30.48 39.86
N LEU A 14 18.19 -31.31 39.65
CA LEU A 14 16.76 -31.00 39.42
C LEU A 14 16.30 -30.78 37.97
N THR A 15 15.54 -31.78 37.53
CA THR A 15 14.78 -31.91 36.28
C THR A 15 13.71 -30.83 36.16
N THR A 16 13.76 -30.06 35.07
CA THR A 16 12.58 -29.44 34.47
C THR A 16 12.71 -29.63 32.96
N GLU A 17 11.75 -30.33 32.35
CA GLU A 17 11.63 -30.41 30.89
C GLU A 17 11.18 -29.03 30.37
N GLU A 18 12.06 -28.35 29.63
CA GLU A 18 11.64 -27.33 28.67
C GLU A 18 12.24 -27.66 27.31
N ALA A 19 11.36 -27.84 26.32
CA ALA A 19 11.72 -27.97 24.92
C ALA A 19 12.11 -26.60 24.38
N THR A 20 13.41 -26.30 24.35
CA THR A 20 13.94 -25.15 23.58
C THR A 20 14.19 -25.58 22.14
N LEU A 21 13.36 -25.05 21.23
CA LEU A 21 13.59 -25.11 19.80
C LEU A 21 14.72 -24.12 19.46
N GLU A 22 15.95 -24.60 19.27
CA GLU A 22 17.03 -23.77 18.76
C GLU A 22 16.84 -23.52 17.25
N ILE A 23 16.56 -22.27 16.89
CA ILE A 23 16.56 -21.78 15.51
C ILE A 23 17.99 -21.38 15.16
N PRO A 24 18.60 -21.90 14.08
CA PRO A 24 19.95 -21.51 13.70
C PRO A 24 20.00 -20.06 13.21
N ALA A 25 21.05 -19.36 13.63
CA ALA A 25 21.36 -17.98 13.27
C ALA A 25 21.29 -17.76 11.76
N ALA A 26 20.44 -16.82 11.35
CA ALA A 26 20.34 -16.38 9.97
C ALA A 26 21.62 -15.64 9.55
N VAL A 27 22.10 -16.05 8.38
CA VAL A 27 23.21 -15.47 7.63
C VAL A 27 22.85 -14.03 7.24
N ASN A 28 23.75 -13.09 7.55
CA ASN A 28 23.69 -11.70 7.08
C ASN A 28 23.72 -11.65 5.54
N MET A 29 22.71 -11.02 4.94
CA MET A 29 22.71 -10.58 3.54
C MET A 29 22.25 -9.12 3.48
N ASP A 30 23.24 -8.24 3.30
CA ASP A 30 23.22 -6.95 2.60
C ASP A 30 22.01 -6.01 2.76
N GLU A 31 22.18 -5.03 3.64
CA GLU A 31 21.50 -3.73 3.67
C GLU A 31 21.86 -2.90 2.43
N GLN A 32 21.18 -3.09 1.29
CA GLN A 32 21.09 -2.09 0.22
C GLN A 32 19.74 -2.16 -0.53
N HIS A 33 18.62 -1.93 0.16
CA HIS A 33 17.45 -1.40 -0.55
C HIS A 33 16.47 -0.65 0.36
N ASN A 34 16.10 0.54 -0.13
CA ASN A 34 14.88 1.30 0.17
C ASN A 34 14.87 2.28 1.38
N SER A 35 15.57 3.41 1.20
CA SER A 35 15.47 4.62 2.05
C SER A 35 14.20 5.45 1.77
N GLN A 36 13.04 4.82 1.58
CA GLN A 36 11.76 5.55 1.33
C GLN A 36 10.58 5.07 2.19
N ASP A 37 10.68 3.92 2.86
CA ASP A 37 9.56 3.36 3.64
C ASP A 37 9.35 4.04 5.00
N GLY A 38 10.41 4.63 5.58
CA GLY A 38 10.32 5.37 6.84
C GLY A 38 9.70 6.76 6.69
N ASP A 39 10.17 7.56 5.73
CA ASP A 39 9.96 9.01 5.77
C ASP A 39 8.50 9.45 5.57
N ILE A 40 7.73 8.77 4.71
CA ILE A 40 6.37 9.20 4.37
C ILE A 40 5.39 9.01 5.55
N GLN A 41 5.56 7.92 6.31
CA GLN A 41 4.73 7.66 7.49
C GLN A 41 5.04 8.64 8.64
N TYR A 42 6.32 9.01 8.82
CA TYR A 42 6.71 10.06 9.78
C TYR A 42 6.17 11.44 9.37
N ASP A 43 6.12 11.74 8.07
CA ASP A 43 5.65 13.04 7.57
C ASP A 43 4.15 13.25 7.76
N ARG A 44 3.33 12.20 7.68
CA ARG A 44 1.88 12.29 7.97
C ARG A 44 1.62 12.58 9.46
N LEU A 45 2.52 12.18 10.36
CA LEU A 45 2.42 12.50 11.80
C LEU A 45 2.92 13.92 12.13
N LYS A 46 3.80 14.49 11.29
CA LYS A 46 4.29 15.88 11.44
C LYS A 46 3.30 16.92 10.92
N HIS A 47 2.51 16.59 9.91
CA HIS A 47 1.60 17.53 9.27
C HIS A 47 0.15 17.24 9.67
N ALA A 48 -0.41 18.04 10.58
CA ALA A 48 -1.79 17.93 11.02
C ALA A 48 -2.81 18.31 9.92
N ASP A 49 -2.36 19.02 8.87
CA ASP A 49 -3.19 19.47 7.75
C ASP A 49 -2.70 18.86 6.42
N PRO A 50 -3.58 18.20 5.63
CA PRO A 50 -3.22 17.58 4.37
C PRO A 50 -2.69 18.56 3.31
N GLU A 51 -3.07 19.84 3.33
CA GLU A 51 -2.49 20.81 2.38
C GLU A 51 -1.03 21.13 2.68
N ALA A 52 -0.66 21.21 3.97
CA ALA A 52 0.72 21.45 4.37
C ALA A 52 1.65 20.31 3.92
N LEU A 53 1.18 19.06 4.04
CA LEU A 53 1.90 17.89 3.54
C LEU A 53 2.10 17.95 2.02
N MET A 54 1.04 18.25 1.25
CA MET A 54 1.14 18.34 -0.21
C MET A 54 2.09 19.45 -0.66
N ARG A 55 2.10 20.60 0.02
CA ARG A 55 3.09 21.66 -0.23
C ARG A 55 4.50 21.17 0.06
N HIS A 56 4.73 20.51 1.19
CA HIS A 56 6.04 19.98 1.55
C HIS A 56 6.57 18.99 0.49
N LEU A 57 5.75 18.01 0.09
CA LEU A 57 6.12 17.03 -0.94
C LEU A 57 6.41 17.67 -2.30
N TYR A 58 5.63 18.70 -2.68
CA TYR A 58 5.90 19.47 -3.89
C TYR A 58 7.26 20.18 -3.82
N TYR A 59 7.55 20.88 -2.71
CA TYR A 59 8.83 21.58 -2.55
C TYR A 59 10.01 20.63 -2.52
N ASP A 60 9.87 19.50 -1.82
CA ASP A 60 10.90 18.46 -1.75
C ASP A 60 11.21 17.88 -3.14
N CYS A 61 10.17 17.56 -3.93
CA CYS A 61 10.32 17.14 -5.32
C CYS A 61 11.12 18.16 -6.17
N MET A 62 10.77 19.45 -6.05
CA MET A 62 11.41 20.48 -6.84
C MET A 62 12.85 20.81 -6.37
N GLN A 63 13.19 20.58 -5.09
CA GLN A 63 14.50 20.89 -4.53
C GLN A 63 15.48 19.71 -4.52
N ASN A 64 15.03 18.51 -4.18
CA ASN A 64 15.88 17.35 -3.87
C ASN A 64 15.93 16.28 -4.97
N GLY A 65 15.27 16.47 -6.11
CA GLY A 65 15.14 15.38 -7.06
C GLY A 65 16.49 14.87 -7.58
N SER A 66 16.55 13.55 -7.78
CA SER A 66 17.74 12.76 -8.13
C SER A 66 18.76 13.54 -8.98
N GLY A 67 19.97 13.74 -8.46
CA GLY A 67 21.05 14.52 -9.11
C GLY A 67 21.49 14.03 -10.50
N ARG A 68 20.87 12.96 -11.01
CA ARG A 68 21.05 12.42 -12.36
C ARG A 68 20.28 13.23 -13.42
N ALA A 69 19.14 13.81 -13.07
CA ALA A 69 18.34 14.64 -13.99
C ALA A 69 18.86 16.09 -14.05
N SER A 70 19.36 16.62 -12.93
CA SER A 70 19.90 17.98 -12.88
C SER A 70 21.11 18.17 -13.81
N SER A 71 22.00 17.18 -13.93
CA SER A 71 23.17 17.26 -14.81
C SER A 71 22.82 17.22 -16.31
N LEU A 72 21.78 16.48 -16.71
CA LEU A 72 21.30 16.41 -18.09
C LEU A 72 20.48 17.65 -18.48
N GLU A 73 19.64 18.16 -17.57
CA GLU A 73 18.87 19.40 -17.76
C GLU A 73 19.80 20.63 -17.82
N GLN A 74 20.83 20.68 -16.98
CA GLN A 74 21.86 21.73 -16.99
C GLN A 74 22.76 21.67 -18.23
N ALA A 75 22.99 20.48 -18.81
CA ALA A 75 23.70 20.33 -20.08
C ALA A 75 22.89 20.87 -21.27
N ALA A 76 21.56 20.70 -21.25
CA ALA A 76 20.66 21.21 -22.29
C ALA A 76 20.44 22.73 -22.21
N LEU A 77 20.46 23.33 -21.01
CA LEU A 77 20.42 24.79 -20.86
C LEU A 77 21.75 25.48 -21.21
N LYS A 78 22.89 24.82 -20.95
CA LYS A 78 24.21 25.36 -21.32
C LYS A 78 24.45 25.42 -22.84
N SER A 79 23.79 24.59 -23.63
CA SER A 79 23.92 24.61 -25.09
C SER A 79 23.15 25.75 -25.77
N TYR A 80 22.21 26.40 -25.08
CA TYR A 80 21.45 27.54 -25.61
C TYR A 80 22.23 28.87 -25.61
N ASP A 81 23.28 29.00 -24.78
CA ASP A 81 24.01 30.27 -24.58
C ASP A 81 25.22 30.47 -25.52
N THR A 82 25.57 29.48 -26.34
CA THR A 82 26.75 29.60 -27.23
C THR A 82 26.32 30.10 -28.62
N ASN A 83 26.40 31.42 -28.83
CA ASN A 83 26.26 32.06 -30.13
C ASN A 83 27.43 31.68 -31.07
N GLN A 84 27.20 30.83 -32.08
CA GLN A 84 28.01 30.82 -33.31
C GLN A 84 27.24 30.22 -34.52
N PRO A 85 27.39 30.76 -35.75
CA PRO A 85 26.47 30.48 -36.87
C PRO A 85 26.73 29.17 -37.61
N GLN A 86 25.64 28.72 -38.26
CA GLN A 86 25.29 27.44 -38.89
C GLN A 86 26.33 26.75 -39.80
N ASP A 87 26.43 25.42 -39.63
CA ASP A 87 26.55 24.45 -40.73
C ASP A 87 25.45 23.38 -40.58
N LEU A 88 24.78 23.06 -41.69
CA LEU A 88 23.52 22.33 -41.80
C LEU A 88 23.75 20.80 -41.87
N HIS A 89 23.81 20.10 -40.73
CA HIS A 89 23.40 18.69 -40.62
C HIS A 89 23.10 18.31 -39.15
N ASP A 90 21.81 18.10 -38.83
CA ASP A 90 21.25 17.46 -37.62
C ASP A 90 21.97 17.68 -36.27
N GLN A 91 21.98 18.90 -35.76
CA GLN A 91 22.01 19.11 -34.30
C GLN A 91 20.57 19.17 -33.81
N GLN A 92 19.94 18.00 -33.69
CA GLN A 92 18.64 17.88 -33.04
C GLN A 92 18.81 18.28 -31.57
N GLN A 93 18.53 19.54 -31.26
CA GLN A 93 18.55 20.05 -29.90
C GLN A 93 17.66 19.15 -29.06
N GLN A 94 18.28 18.40 -28.16
CA GLN A 94 17.58 17.36 -27.41
C GLN A 94 16.56 18.04 -26.50
N LEU A 95 15.29 17.91 -26.84
CA LEU A 95 14.16 18.41 -26.06
C LEU A 95 13.99 17.55 -24.81
N PHE A 96 13.54 18.15 -23.71
CA PHE A 96 13.28 17.45 -22.45
C PHE A 96 11.94 17.89 -21.88
N CYS A 97 11.23 16.95 -21.27
CA CYS A 97 10.10 17.27 -20.41
C CYS A 97 10.62 17.74 -19.04
N PRO A 98 10.08 18.85 -18.50
CA PRO A 98 10.53 19.40 -17.22
C PRO A 98 10.10 18.52 -16.06
N ARG A 99 10.85 18.58 -14.95
CA ARG A 99 10.47 17.91 -13.69
C ARG A 99 9.07 18.35 -13.25
N ARG A 100 8.26 17.39 -12.78
CA ARG A 100 6.85 17.63 -12.44
C ARG A 100 6.40 16.80 -11.24
N PHE A 101 5.71 17.44 -10.31
CA PHE A 101 4.95 16.74 -9.26
C PHE A 101 3.47 16.69 -9.65
N ASP A 102 2.87 15.50 -9.60
CA ASP A 102 1.46 15.28 -9.96
C ASP A 102 0.53 15.08 -8.75
N GLY A 103 1.06 15.20 -7.54
CA GLY A 103 0.33 15.00 -6.29
C GLY A 103 0.62 13.67 -5.62
N TRP A 104 1.13 12.67 -6.35
CA TRP A 104 1.49 11.37 -5.79
C TRP A 104 2.98 11.08 -5.92
N THR A 105 3.57 11.40 -7.08
CA THR A 105 4.94 11.06 -7.39
C THR A 105 5.68 12.26 -7.99
N CYS A 106 6.97 12.36 -7.68
CA CYS A 106 7.87 13.31 -8.32
C CYS A 106 8.44 12.69 -9.61
N TRP A 107 8.14 13.31 -10.75
CA TRP A 107 8.64 12.88 -12.06
C TRP A 107 9.87 13.69 -12.43
N ASP A 108 11.01 13.02 -12.49
CA ASP A 108 12.26 13.64 -12.95
C ASP A 108 12.18 14.08 -14.42
N ALA A 109 13.04 15.03 -14.79
CA ALA A 109 13.15 15.46 -16.18
C ALA A 109 13.53 14.27 -17.08
N GLN A 110 12.90 14.21 -18.25
CA GLN A 110 13.07 13.10 -19.19
C GLN A 110 13.32 13.61 -20.61
N PRO A 111 14.18 12.93 -21.40
CA PRO A 111 14.35 13.26 -22.81
C PRO A 111 13.04 13.12 -23.59
N ALA A 112 12.85 13.96 -24.60
CA ALA A 112 11.69 13.90 -25.47
C ALA A 112 11.60 12.56 -26.21
N GLY A 113 10.41 11.97 -26.22
CA GLY A 113 10.16 10.66 -26.81
C GLY A 113 10.44 9.47 -25.89
N THR A 114 10.78 9.68 -24.61
CA THR A 114 10.94 8.60 -23.62
C THR A 114 9.74 8.49 -22.68
N VAL A 115 9.74 7.42 -21.87
CA VAL A 115 8.76 7.17 -20.82
C VAL A 115 9.49 7.22 -19.47
N ALA A 116 8.97 8.03 -18.56
CA ALA A 116 9.40 8.05 -17.17
C ALA A 116 8.74 6.90 -16.41
N GLU A 117 9.48 6.24 -15.53
CA GLU A 117 9.02 5.14 -14.71
C GLU A 117 9.34 5.42 -13.24
N ASN A 118 8.39 5.13 -12.35
CA ASN A 118 8.57 5.24 -10.91
C ASN A 118 7.80 4.12 -10.20
N TYR A 119 8.28 3.67 -9.04
CA TYR A 119 7.53 2.74 -8.20
C TYR A 119 6.21 3.36 -7.72
N CYS A 120 5.19 2.52 -7.59
CA CYS A 120 3.89 2.94 -7.10
C CYS A 120 3.99 3.37 -5.63
N PRO A 121 3.32 4.47 -5.23
CA PRO A 121 3.35 4.95 -3.86
C PRO A 121 2.70 3.95 -2.89
N ASN A 122 3.39 3.61 -1.80
CA ASN A 122 2.90 2.71 -0.75
C ASN A 122 1.80 3.33 0.13
N PHE A 123 1.70 4.67 0.18
CA PHE A 123 0.74 5.38 1.02
C PHE A 123 -0.69 5.39 0.45
N VAL A 124 -0.86 5.02 -0.82
CA VAL A 124 -2.16 4.94 -1.48
C VAL A 124 -2.77 3.56 -1.20
N LEU A 125 -3.93 3.54 -0.53
CA LEU A 125 -4.61 2.28 -0.22
C LEU A 125 -5.01 1.55 -1.50
N GLY A 126 -4.65 0.26 -1.60
CA GLY A 126 -4.94 -0.60 -2.75
C GLY A 126 -3.87 -0.58 -3.85
N PHE A 127 -2.77 0.16 -3.67
CA PHE A 127 -1.62 0.11 -4.57
C PHE A 127 -0.58 -0.92 -4.12
N ASP A 128 0.07 -1.55 -5.09
CA ASP A 128 1.20 -2.46 -4.92
C ASP A 128 2.51 -1.71 -5.21
N ALA A 129 3.31 -1.47 -4.18
CA ALA A 129 4.57 -0.74 -4.27
C ALA A 129 5.65 -1.43 -5.12
N SER A 130 5.50 -2.73 -5.42
CA SER A 130 6.40 -3.46 -6.30
C SER A 130 6.19 -3.15 -7.79
N ARG A 131 5.05 -2.53 -8.13
CA ARG A 131 4.67 -2.20 -9.50
C ARG A 131 5.13 -0.80 -9.88
N LEU A 132 5.05 -0.50 -11.18
CA LEU A 132 5.51 0.76 -11.76
C LEU A 132 4.34 1.61 -12.29
N ALA A 133 4.43 2.91 -12.05
CA ALA A 133 3.66 3.94 -12.70
C ALA A 133 4.48 4.53 -13.87
N PHE A 134 3.78 5.04 -14.88
CA PHE A 134 4.41 5.54 -16.11
C PHE A 134 3.94 6.92 -16.49
N ARG A 135 4.84 7.76 -17.00
CA ARG A 135 4.49 9.08 -17.55
C ARG A 135 5.23 9.31 -18.86
N VAL A 136 4.49 9.68 -19.91
CA VAL A 136 5.04 9.75 -21.26
C VAL A 136 5.51 11.17 -21.58
N CYS A 137 6.76 11.30 -22.02
CA CYS A 137 7.31 12.54 -22.55
C CYS A 137 7.22 12.55 -24.07
N ASN A 138 6.42 13.45 -24.63
CA ASN A 138 6.23 13.55 -26.08
C ASN A 138 7.50 14.06 -26.77
N THR A 139 7.60 13.84 -28.08
CA THR A 139 8.74 14.29 -28.90
C THR A 139 8.92 15.81 -28.98
N ASN A 140 7.88 16.57 -28.62
CA ASN A 140 7.92 18.03 -28.53
C ASN A 140 8.46 18.55 -27.18
N GLY A 141 8.89 17.67 -26.27
CA GLY A 141 9.37 18.06 -24.94
C GLY A 141 8.27 18.44 -23.95
N SER A 142 7.02 18.03 -24.20
CA SER A 142 5.89 18.23 -23.27
C SER A 142 5.38 16.90 -22.72
N TRP A 143 4.88 16.92 -21.48
CA TRP A 143 4.23 15.75 -20.90
C TRP A 143 2.95 15.40 -21.66
N PHE A 144 2.64 14.11 -21.75
CA PHE A 144 1.41 13.63 -22.35
C PHE A 144 0.17 14.22 -21.65
N VAL A 145 -0.79 14.65 -22.46
CA VAL A 145 -2.05 15.24 -22.04
C VAL A 145 -3.18 14.28 -22.40
N HIS A 146 -4.03 13.95 -21.44
CA HIS A 146 -5.13 13.02 -21.66
C HIS A 146 -6.18 13.64 -22.60
N PRO A 147 -6.63 12.92 -23.66
CA PRO A 147 -7.48 13.48 -24.71
C PRO A 147 -8.84 13.96 -24.19
N GLU A 148 -9.40 13.31 -23.17
CA GLU A 148 -10.71 13.68 -22.64
C GLU A 148 -10.66 14.78 -21.59
N SER A 149 -9.57 14.87 -20.80
CA SER A 149 -9.50 15.80 -19.67
C SER A 149 -8.73 17.08 -20.01
N GLY A 150 -7.91 17.07 -21.08
CA GLY A 150 -7.06 18.19 -21.47
C GLY A 150 -5.98 18.52 -20.46
N ARG A 151 -5.68 17.63 -19.51
CA ARG A 151 -4.66 17.81 -18.46
C ARG A 151 -3.52 16.82 -18.64
N GLU A 152 -2.33 17.21 -18.19
CA GLU A 152 -1.19 16.30 -18.08
C GLU A 152 -1.56 15.04 -17.30
N TRP A 153 -1.08 13.88 -17.74
CA TRP A 153 -1.53 12.61 -17.21
C TRP A 153 -0.38 11.64 -16.92
N SER A 154 -0.54 10.90 -15.83
CA SER A 154 0.33 9.82 -15.38
C SER A 154 -0.48 8.53 -15.29
N ASN A 155 0.08 7.42 -15.77
CA ASN A 155 -0.56 6.10 -15.76
C ASN A 155 -0.27 5.34 -14.46
N TYR A 156 -1.26 5.26 -13.58
CA TYR A 156 -1.24 4.46 -12.35
C TYR A 156 -2.07 3.17 -12.44
N THR A 157 -2.55 2.80 -13.64
CA THR A 157 -3.42 1.62 -13.83
C THR A 157 -2.74 0.33 -13.36
N ASN A 158 -1.42 0.23 -13.59
CA ASN A 158 -0.64 -0.93 -13.18
C ASN A 158 -0.46 -1.02 -11.67
N CYS A 159 -0.57 0.09 -10.93
CA CYS A 159 -0.38 0.11 -9.48
C CYS A 159 -1.50 -0.58 -8.72
N VAL A 160 -2.68 -0.72 -9.31
CA VAL A 160 -3.83 -1.33 -8.63
C VAL A 160 -3.64 -2.84 -8.53
N ASP A 161 -3.63 -3.36 -7.30
CA ASP A 161 -3.64 -4.79 -7.06
C ASP A 161 -5.06 -5.37 -7.17
N LEU A 162 -5.38 -5.85 -8.37
CA LEU A 162 -6.66 -6.48 -8.65
C LEU A 162 -6.86 -7.80 -7.88
N GLU A 163 -5.80 -8.50 -7.49
CA GLU A 163 -5.91 -9.76 -6.76
C GLU A 163 -6.26 -9.50 -5.30
N ASP A 164 -5.56 -8.56 -4.64
CA ASP A 164 -5.89 -8.12 -3.28
C ASP A 164 -7.32 -7.55 -3.21
N MET A 165 -7.70 -6.71 -4.18
CA MET A 165 -9.06 -6.15 -4.24
C MET A 165 -10.14 -7.23 -4.38
N LYS A 166 -9.90 -8.26 -5.21
CA LYS A 166 -10.82 -9.41 -5.34
C LYS A 166 -10.88 -10.22 -4.06
N PHE A 167 -9.74 -10.48 -3.43
CA PHE A 167 -9.67 -11.23 -2.18
C PHE A 167 -10.41 -10.51 -1.05
N ARG A 168 -10.18 -9.20 -0.87
CA ARG A 168 -10.90 -8.38 0.11
C ARG A 168 -12.40 -8.39 -0.13
N ARG A 169 -12.84 -8.30 -1.39
CA ARG A 169 -14.26 -8.41 -1.75
C ARG A 169 -14.84 -9.77 -1.36
N LEU A 170 -14.16 -10.87 -1.67
CA LEU A 170 -14.59 -12.21 -1.29
C LEU A 170 -14.72 -12.36 0.22
N VAL A 171 -13.71 -11.92 0.98
CA VAL A 171 -13.70 -11.97 2.44
C VAL A 171 -14.86 -11.15 3.02
N ASN A 172 -15.09 -9.96 2.48
CA ASN A 172 -16.18 -9.07 2.87
C ASN A 172 -17.56 -9.70 2.58
N ASP A 173 -17.75 -10.29 1.40
CA ASP A 173 -18.98 -11.01 1.05
C ASP A 173 -19.22 -12.21 1.97
N LEU A 174 -18.16 -12.93 2.34
CA LEU A 174 -18.23 -14.03 3.31
C LEU A 174 -18.67 -13.54 4.69
N TYR A 175 -18.15 -12.40 5.16
CA TYR A 175 -18.57 -11.81 6.43
C TYR A 175 -20.05 -11.42 6.40
N ILE A 176 -20.51 -10.73 5.35
CA ILE A 176 -21.92 -10.32 5.20
C ILE A 176 -22.82 -11.56 5.17
N GLY A 177 -22.46 -12.57 4.37
CA GLY A 177 -23.17 -13.85 4.32
C GLY A 177 -23.19 -14.57 5.67
N GLY A 178 -22.06 -14.60 6.38
CA GLY A 178 -21.93 -15.24 7.69
C GLY A 178 -22.78 -14.57 8.76
N TYR A 179 -22.77 -13.24 8.83
CA TYR A 179 -23.57 -12.48 9.78
C TYR A 179 -25.06 -12.59 9.50
N THR A 180 -25.47 -12.62 8.23
CA THR A 180 -26.88 -12.77 7.85
C THR A 180 -27.41 -14.17 8.19
N ILE A 181 -26.68 -15.23 7.85
CA ILE A 181 -27.06 -16.62 8.21
C ILE A 181 -27.11 -16.80 9.74
N SER A 182 -26.12 -16.27 10.46
CA SER A 182 -26.08 -16.31 11.92
C SER A 182 -27.30 -15.59 12.52
N LEU A 183 -27.64 -14.41 12.00
CA LEU A 183 -28.81 -13.67 12.46
C LEU A 183 -30.11 -14.45 12.23
N VAL A 184 -30.31 -15.03 11.04
CA VAL A 184 -31.50 -15.85 10.73
C VAL A 184 -31.63 -17.03 11.68
N THR A 185 -30.55 -17.78 11.91
CA THR A 185 -30.57 -18.95 12.82
C THR A 185 -30.83 -18.54 14.28
N LEU A 186 -30.26 -17.42 14.73
CA LEU A 186 -30.53 -16.85 16.05
C LEU A 186 -31.99 -16.44 16.22
N ILE A 187 -32.58 -15.79 15.21
CA ILE A 187 -34.00 -15.41 15.25
C ILE A 187 -34.90 -16.65 15.32
N VAL A 188 -34.65 -17.68 14.51
CA VAL A 188 -35.40 -18.94 14.57
C VAL A 188 -35.32 -19.58 15.96
N SER A 189 -34.11 -19.64 16.54
CA SER A 189 -33.88 -20.16 17.89
C SER A 189 -34.64 -19.38 18.96
N LEU A 190 -34.58 -18.05 18.91
CA LEU A 190 -35.33 -17.16 19.81
C LEU A 190 -36.84 -17.35 19.66
N CYS A 191 -37.37 -17.46 18.44
CA CYS A 191 -38.78 -17.71 18.17
C CYS A 191 -39.28 -19.01 18.83
N VAL A 192 -38.51 -20.10 18.74
CA VAL A 192 -38.84 -21.38 19.38
C VAL A 192 -38.91 -21.21 20.90
N PHE A 193 -37.88 -20.64 21.53
CA PHE A 193 -37.85 -20.45 22.98
C PHE A 193 -38.90 -19.48 23.51
N PHE A 194 -39.29 -18.47 22.73
CA PHE A 194 -40.38 -17.56 23.11
C PHE A 194 -41.75 -18.23 23.02
N SER A 195 -41.97 -19.05 21.98
CA SER A 195 -43.24 -19.75 21.72
C SER A 195 -43.54 -20.82 22.76
N PHE A 196 -42.56 -21.65 23.12
CA PHE A 196 -42.73 -22.68 24.14
C PHE A 196 -42.60 -22.12 25.55
N ARG A 197 -43.68 -21.47 26.02
CA ARG A 197 -43.78 -20.86 27.36
C ARG A 197 -43.45 -21.85 28.49
N THR A 198 -43.70 -23.14 28.27
CA THR A 198 -43.47 -24.24 29.22
C THR A 198 -41.99 -24.59 29.42
N LEU A 199 -41.09 -24.23 28.49
CA LEU A 199 -39.64 -24.55 28.58
C LEU A 199 -38.81 -23.48 29.31
N LYS A 200 -39.47 -22.46 29.91
CA LYS A 200 -38.81 -21.30 30.53
C LYS A 200 -38.25 -21.61 31.93
N CYS A 201 -37.21 -22.45 31.97
CA CYS A 201 -36.39 -22.70 33.16
C CYS A 201 -35.27 -21.63 33.31
N THR A 202 -34.65 -21.54 34.49
CA THR A 202 -33.51 -20.63 34.75
C THR A 202 -32.38 -20.79 33.73
N ARG A 203 -32.08 -22.03 33.33
CA ARG A 203 -31.07 -22.34 32.30
C ARG A 203 -31.41 -21.69 30.95
N ILE A 204 -32.65 -21.81 30.48
CA ILE A 204 -33.09 -21.27 29.19
C ILE A 204 -33.09 -19.73 29.19
N ARG A 205 -33.37 -19.08 30.33
CA ARG A 205 -33.28 -17.62 30.43
C ARG A 205 -31.86 -17.10 30.17
N ILE A 206 -30.84 -17.81 30.64
CA ILE A 206 -29.43 -17.46 30.38
C ILE A 206 -29.13 -17.60 28.88
N HIS A 207 -29.58 -18.70 28.25
CA HIS A 207 -29.39 -18.91 26.80
C HIS A 207 -30.10 -17.84 25.95
N ILE A 208 -31.32 -17.45 26.31
CA ILE A 208 -32.05 -16.39 25.61
C ILE A 208 -31.28 -15.06 25.67
N ASN A 209 -30.79 -14.68 26.85
CA ASN A 209 -30.02 -13.44 26.99
C ASN A 209 -28.74 -13.46 26.14
N LEU A 210 -28.04 -14.61 26.07
CA LEU A 210 -26.86 -14.80 25.22
C LEU A 210 -27.21 -14.68 23.72
N PHE A 211 -28.31 -15.30 23.29
CA PHE A 211 -28.73 -15.25 21.90
C PHE A 211 -29.22 -13.86 21.49
N ILE A 212 -29.87 -13.13 22.39
CA ILE A 212 -30.23 -11.72 22.17
C ILE A 212 -28.96 -10.88 22.01
N SER A 213 -27.97 -11.00 22.90
CA SER A 213 -26.73 -10.23 22.76
C SER A 213 -26.00 -10.54 21.46
N MET A 214 -25.95 -11.81 21.06
CA MET A 214 -25.32 -12.20 19.79
C MET A 214 -26.08 -11.62 18.59
N ALA A 215 -27.42 -11.67 18.60
CA ALA A 215 -28.24 -11.11 17.54
C ALA A 215 -28.06 -9.60 17.40
N LEU A 216 -28.02 -8.87 18.53
CA LEU A 216 -27.75 -7.42 18.52
C LEU A 216 -26.36 -7.11 17.96
N SER A 217 -25.34 -7.88 18.31
CA SER A 217 -23.99 -7.71 17.75
C SER A 217 -23.98 -7.91 16.23
N CYS A 218 -24.66 -8.93 15.71
CA CYS A 218 -24.80 -9.14 14.26
C CYS A 218 -25.53 -7.95 13.59
N ILE A 219 -26.61 -7.46 14.20
CA ILE A 219 -27.36 -6.31 13.68
C ILE A 219 -26.49 -5.05 13.68
N PHE A 220 -25.78 -4.75 14.77
CA PHE A 220 -24.92 -3.57 14.84
C PHE A 220 -23.81 -3.61 13.81
N TRP A 221 -23.17 -4.76 13.61
CA TRP A 221 -22.15 -4.92 12.58
C TRP A 221 -22.73 -4.68 11.18
N LEU A 222 -23.88 -5.29 10.86
CA LEU A 222 -24.55 -5.12 9.57
C LEU A 222 -24.99 -3.68 9.32
N VAL A 223 -25.53 -2.99 10.35
CA VAL A 223 -25.94 -1.59 10.26
C VAL A 223 -24.73 -0.69 10.05
N TRP A 224 -23.66 -0.87 10.83
CA TRP A 224 -22.42 -0.10 10.66
C TRP A 224 -21.86 -0.30 9.25
N TYR A 225 -21.81 -1.54 8.79
CA TYR A 225 -21.35 -1.88 7.46
C TYR A 225 -22.16 -1.16 6.37
N LYS A 226 -23.50 -1.23 6.46
CA LYS A 226 -24.41 -0.58 5.51
C LYS A 226 -24.41 0.96 5.56
N LEU A 227 -23.99 1.56 6.67
CA LEU A 227 -23.99 3.02 6.84
C LEU A 227 -22.63 3.67 6.57
N VAL A 228 -21.54 2.94 6.81
CA VAL A 228 -20.18 3.50 6.78
C VAL A 228 -19.40 3.00 5.57
N VAL A 229 -19.58 1.74 5.18
CA VAL A 229 -18.77 1.11 4.13
C VAL A 229 -19.43 1.21 2.76
N GLU A 230 -20.76 1.09 2.71
CA GLU A 230 -21.57 1.18 1.48
C GLU A 230 -22.14 2.60 1.29
#